data_AF-X1L4G2-F1
#
_entry.id   AF-X1L4G2-F1
#
_cell.length_a   1.000
_cell.length_b   1.000
_cell.length_c   1.000
_cell.angle_alpha   90.00
_cell.angle_beta   90.00
_cell.angle_gamma   90.00
#
_symmetry.space_group_name_H-M   'P 1'
#
loop_
_entity.id
_entity.type
_entity.pdbx_description
1 polymer ?
#
loop_
_entity_poly.entity_id
_entity_poly.type
_entity_poly.pdbx_seq_one_letter_code
_entity_poly.pdbx_strand_id
1 'polypeptide(L)' 'MVPERLEFLGRFDKFYQVMVNSIKENKISERDFYIIMGAKCKSMNQERREKKKESELE' A
#
# COMPACT_ATOMS: atom_id res chain seq x y z
N MET A 1 -19.17 6.44 -4.71
CA MET A 1 -17.79 6.03 -4.32
C MET A 1 -16.96 5.98 -5.59
N VAL A 2 -15.75 6.56 -5.60
CA VAL A 2 -14.88 6.60 -6.80
C VAL A 2 -14.17 5.25 -6.96
N PRO A 3 -14.28 4.56 -8.12
CA PRO A 3 -13.71 3.22 -8.34
C PRO A 3 -12.22 3.12 -8.04
N GLU A 4 -11.41 4.14 -8.38
CA GLU A 4 -9.96 4.10 -8.14
C GLU A 4 -9.60 4.02 -6.65
N ARG A 5 -10.42 4.62 -5.78
CA ARG A 5 -10.19 4.55 -4.33
C ARG A 5 -10.47 3.14 -3.77
N LEU A 6 -11.42 2.43 -4.37
CA LEU A 6 -11.73 1.04 -3.99
C LEU A 6 -10.64 0.08 -4.46
N GLU A 7 -10.06 0.30 -5.64
CA GLU A 7 -8.91 -0.48 -6.09
C GLU A 7 -7.68 -0.31 -5.18
N PHE A 8 -7.42 0.94 -4.74
CA PHE A 8 -6.34 1.21 -3.79
C PHE A 8 -6.52 0.42 -2.50
N LEU A 9 -7.71 0.46 -1.92
CA LEU A 9 -8.04 -0.24 -0.67
C LEU A 9 -7.93 -1.76 -0.85
N GLY A 10 -8.42 -2.30 -1.97
CA GLY A 10 -8.33 -3.73 -2.25
C GLY A 10 -6.89 -4.25 -2.41
N ARG A 11 -6.01 -3.47 -3.06
CA ARG A 11 -4.58 -3.82 -3.16
C ARG A 11 -3.87 -3.73 -1.81
N PHE A 12 -4.22 -2.72 -1.01
CA PHE A 12 -3.65 -2.55 0.32
C PHE A 12 -4.08 -3.64 1.29
N ASP A 13 -5.36 -4.05 1.26
CA ASP A 13 -5.90 -5.10 2.13
C ASP A 13 -5.18 -6.45 1.92
N LYS A 14 -4.99 -6.86 0.66
CA LYS A 14 -4.23 -8.08 0.34
C LYS A 14 -2.80 -8.04 0.88
N PHE A 15 -2.12 -6.90 0.72
CA PHE A 15 -0.78 -6.70 1.25
C PHE A 15 -0.75 -6.76 2.78
N TYR A 16 -1.68 -6.08 3.43
CA TYR A 16 -1.80 -6.04 4.88
C TYR A 16 -2.00 -7.46 5.47
N GLN A 17 -2.86 -8.28 4.86
CA GLN A 17 -3.06 -9.66 5.28
C GLN A 17 -1.76 -10.50 5.21
N VAL A 18 -0.97 -10.35 4.14
CA VAL A 18 0.33 -11.03 4.02
C VAL A 18 1.30 -10.59 5.12
N MET A 19 1.34 -9.30 5.42
CA MET A 19 2.20 -8.74 6.46
C MET A 19 1.80 -9.22 7.86
N VAL A 20 0.49 -9.25 8.16
CA VAL A 20 -0.04 -9.76 9.42
C VAL A 20 0.30 -11.23 9.61
N ASN A 21 0.15 -12.06 8.57
CA ASN A 21 0.52 -13.47 8.64
C ASN A 21 2.04 -13.64 8.86
N SER A 22 2.85 -12.80 8.21
CA SER A 22 4.30 -12.82 8.35
C SER A 22 4.76 -12.46 9.77
N ILE A 23 4.07 -11.51 10.44
CA ILE A 23 4.29 -11.21 11.86
C ILE A 23 3.87 -12.40 12.74
N LYS A 24 2.70 -13.00 12.49
CA LYS A 24 2.18 -14.12 13.29
C LYS A 24 3.10 -15.34 13.22
N GLU A 25 3.74 -15.55 12.08
CA GLU A 25 4.72 -16.62 11.85
C GLU A 25 6.14 -16.25 12.32
N ASN A 26 6.34 -15.10 12.97
CA ASN A 26 7.64 -14.57 13.38
C ASN A 26 8.67 -14.48 12.24
N LYS A 27 8.23 -14.36 10.98
CA LYS A 27 9.11 -14.20 9.81
C LYS A 27 9.71 -12.81 9.72
N ILE A 28 9.05 -11.83 10.33
CA ILE A 28 9.47 -10.43 10.40
C ILE A 28 9.24 -9.90 11.80
N SER A 29 10.06 -8.94 12.24
CA SER A 29 9.84 -8.28 13.52
C SER A 29 8.73 -7.23 13.44
N GLU A 30 8.20 -6.82 14.59
CA GLU A 30 7.25 -5.71 14.68
C GLU A 30 7.85 -4.41 14.10
N ARG A 31 9.14 -4.17 14.33
CA ARG A 31 9.84 -3.02 13.75
C ARG A 31 9.82 -3.08 12.22
N ASP A 32 10.14 -4.23 11.64
CA ASP A 32 10.18 -4.41 10.18
C ASP A 32 8.80 -4.22 9.58
N PHE A 33 7.76 -4.71 10.26
CA PHE A 33 6.38 -4.50 9.84
C PHE A 33 6.04 -3.02 9.70
N TYR A 34 6.33 -2.19 10.71
CA TYR A 34 6.04 -0.75 10.60
C TYR A 34 6.85 -0.05 9.51
N ILE A 35 8.12 -0.44 9.32
CA ILE A 35 8.97 0.10 8.24
C ILE A 35 8.38 -0.25 6.87
N ILE A 36 8.04 -1.53 6.66
CA ILE A 36 7.49 -2.04 5.40
C ILE A 36 6.13 -1.40 5.10
N MET A 37 5.27 -1.28 6.11
CA MET A 37 3.98 -0.60 6.00
C MET A 37 4.15 0.88 5.59
N GLY A 38 5.07 1.59 6.25
CA GLY A 38 5.38 2.98 5.92
C GLY A 38 5.90 3.15 4.49
N ALA A 39 6.77 2.25 4.03
CA ALA A 39 7.30 2.25 2.67
C ALA A 39 6.18 2.00 1.65
N LYS A 40 5.29 1.04 1.89
CA LYS A 40 4.16 0.74 1.00
C LYS A 40 3.21 1.92 0.86
N CYS A 41 2.84 2.57 1.97
CA CYS A 41 1.99 3.77 1.96
C CYS A 41 2.63 4.91 1.14
N LYS A 42 3.94 5.13 1.28
CA LYS A 42 4.66 6.16 0.51
C LYS A 42 4.65 5.85 -0.99
N SER A 43 4.99 4.62 -1.36
CA SER A 43 5.00 4.15 -2.75
C SER A 43 3.63 4.30 -3.41
N MET A 44 2.55 3.84 -2.76
CA MET A 44 1.22 3.96 -3.36
C MET A 44 0.72 5.42 -3.43
N ASN A 45 1.13 6.28 -2.50
CA ASN A 45 0.81 7.70 -2.59
C ASN A 45 1.57 8.39 -3.74
N GLN A 46 2.79 7.93 -4.04
CA GLN A 46 3.55 8.37 -5.20
C GLN A 46 2.86 7.94 -6.51
N GLU A 47 2.46 6.67 -6.65
CA GLU A 47 1.69 6.19 -7.81
C GLU A 47 0.43 7.04 -8.04
N ARG A 48 -0.28 7.41 -6.96
CA ARG A 48 -1.46 8.28 -7.06
C ARG A 48 -1.14 9.68 -7.58
N ARG A 49 0.00 10.25 -7.18
CA ARG A 49 0.45 11.57 -7.64
C ARG A 49 0.88 11.54 -9.10
N GLU A 50 1.56 10.48 -9.51
CA GLU A 50 2.00 10.28 -10.90
C GLU A 50 0.80 10.15 -11.82
N LYS A 51 -0.19 9.31 -11.50
CA LYS A 51 -1.45 9.22 -12.24
C LYS A 51 -2.18 10.55 -12.38
N LYS A 52 -2.18 11.36 -11.31
CA LYS A 52 -2.81 12.68 -11.34
C LYS A 52 -2.09 13.64 -12.28
N LYS A 53 -0.75 13.61 -12.30
CA LYS A 53 0.04 14.41 -13.23
C LYS A 53 -0.17 13.99 -14.68
N GLU A 54 -0.24 12.68 -14.95
CA GLU A 54 -0.52 12.16 -16.29
C GLU A 54 -1.90 12.59 -16.79
N SER A 55 -2.93 12.55 -15.94
CA SER A 55 -4.28 13.02 -16.30
C SER A 55 -4.41 14.54 -16.50
N GLU A 56 -3.44 15.34 -16.06
CA GLU A 56 -3.41 16.79 -16.27
C GLU A 56 -2.64 17.18 -17.56
N LEU A 57 -1.99 16.21 -18.21
CA LEU A 57 -1.19 16.36 -19.43
C LEU A 57 -1.90 15.88 -20.71
N GLU A 58 -3.00 15.12 -20.59
CA GLU A 58 -3.94 14.78 -21.67
C GLU A 58 -5.07 15.82 -21.79
#